data_AF-A0A1J7IPI5-F1
#
_entry.id   AF-A0A1J7IPI5-F1
#
_cell.length_a   1.000
_cell.length_b   1.000
_cell.length_c   1.000
_cell.angle_alpha   90.00
_cell.angle_beta   90.00
_cell.angle_gamma   90.00
#
_symmetry.space_group_name_H-M   'P 1'
#
loop_
_entity.id
_entity.type
_entity.pdbx_description
1 polymer ?
#
loop_
_entity_poly.entity_id
_entity_poly.type
_entity_poly.pdbx_seq_one_letter_code
_entity_poly.pdbx_strand_id
1 'polypeptide(L)'
;MRLQHLFVVLLPLGGVDALSHKLQPLNSTAIAPKKFILEAAQGTDIDALSAKVKASGATILRTFNTDIFTGLSIESTKANVDTLQAVQEVSQAWTVGRIQLSPFKPSATFSDDAAAANYSVHSFTGVDKAHAAGIFGKGVVVAVVDTGTDYLHPALGGGFGPGFKVAGGADLVGDGQWPESGPKAPDSDPLDDLGHGTHVAGIIAGKSEWFTGVAPEATLLSFKVFAYIDSTDEDTLIDAFLQAYEAGVSLV
;
A
#
# COMPACT_ATOMS: atom_id res chain seq x y z
N MET A 1 -20.34 -23.48 69.81
CA MET A 1 -18.95 -23.03 70.01
C MET A 1 -18.39 -22.65 68.64
N ARG A 2 -17.88 -21.40 68.52
CA ARG A 2 -17.22 -20.73 67.38
C ARG A 2 -18.07 -20.19 66.20
N LEU A 3 -18.26 -18.85 66.27
CA LEU A 3 -18.36 -17.90 65.16
C LEU A 3 -17.13 -17.98 64.23
N GLN A 4 -17.28 -17.62 62.94
CA GLN A 4 -16.61 -16.46 62.33
C GLN A 4 -17.17 -16.11 60.94
N HIS A 5 -17.19 -14.82 60.64
CA HIS A 5 -17.86 -14.13 59.52
C HIS A 5 -17.10 -14.27 58.20
N LEU A 6 -17.77 -14.14 57.03
CA LEU A 6 -17.26 -13.28 55.96
C LEU A 6 -18.29 -12.87 54.89
N PHE A 7 -18.18 -11.59 54.56
CA PHE A 7 -18.80 -10.69 53.57
C PHE A 7 -19.53 -11.24 52.33
N VAL A 8 -20.71 -10.64 52.11
CA VAL A 8 -21.39 -10.46 50.82
C VAL A 8 -20.64 -9.40 50.01
N VAL A 9 -20.30 -9.71 48.76
CA VAL A 9 -20.06 -8.71 47.71
C VAL A 9 -21.11 -8.90 46.63
N LEU A 10 -22.01 -7.94 46.57
CA LEU A 10 -22.97 -7.73 45.50
C LEU A 10 -22.22 -6.97 44.39
N LEU A 11 -22.17 -7.51 43.17
CA LEU A 11 -21.88 -6.70 41.97
C LEU A 11 -23.06 -6.84 41.00
N PRO A 12 -23.66 -5.72 40.57
CA PRO A 12 -24.86 -5.71 39.77
C PRO A 12 -24.58 -5.95 38.28
N LEU A 13 -25.64 -6.39 37.63
CA LEU A 13 -25.82 -6.55 36.19
C LEU A 13 -25.32 -5.36 35.35
N GLY A 14 -24.50 -5.64 34.35
CA GLY A 14 -24.46 -4.95 33.05
C GLY A 14 -24.41 -6.06 32.00
N GLY A 15 -25.44 -6.29 31.20
CA GLY A 15 -25.89 -5.34 30.19
C GLY A 15 -25.28 -5.83 28.87
N VAL A 16 -26.10 -6.53 28.10
CA VAL A 16 -25.80 -7.02 26.76
C VAL A 16 -25.60 -5.86 25.78
N ASP A 17 -24.42 -5.26 25.76
CA ASP A 17 -24.02 -4.29 24.72
C ASP A 17 -23.02 -4.94 23.76
N ALA A 18 -23.37 -6.12 23.26
CA ALA A 18 -22.80 -6.68 22.04
C ALA A 18 -23.83 -6.52 20.93
N LEU A 19 -23.79 -5.38 20.21
CA LEU A 19 -24.35 -5.11 18.87
C LEU A 19 -24.73 -3.63 18.71
N SER A 20 -23.75 -2.73 18.65
CA SER A 20 -23.84 -1.49 17.86
C SER A 20 -22.53 -0.69 17.96
N HIS A 21 -21.40 -1.29 17.62
CA HIS A 21 -20.39 -0.49 16.95
C HIS A 21 -20.79 -0.48 15.48
N LYS A 22 -21.50 0.57 15.07
CA LYS A 22 -21.51 0.96 13.67
C LYS A 22 -20.05 0.98 13.25
N LEU A 23 -19.65 0.03 12.41
CA LEU A 23 -18.49 0.18 11.56
C LEU A 23 -18.78 1.45 10.76
N GLN A 24 -18.33 2.59 11.26
CA GLN A 24 -18.16 3.73 10.39
C GLN A 24 -17.13 3.28 9.36
N PRO A 25 -17.44 3.29 8.05
CA PRO A 25 -16.41 3.12 7.06
C PRO A 25 -15.41 4.26 7.28
N LEU A 26 -14.22 3.93 7.79
CA LEU A 26 -13.10 4.87 7.84
C LEU A 26 -12.52 4.98 6.42
N ASN A 27 -13.34 5.42 5.47
CA ASN A 27 -12.85 5.99 4.23
C ASN A 27 -12.73 7.50 4.48
N SER A 28 -11.72 7.91 5.24
CA SER A 28 -11.31 9.32 5.22
C SER A 28 -10.37 9.54 4.04
N THR A 29 -10.86 9.34 2.82
CA THR A 29 -10.16 9.86 1.64
C THR A 29 -10.29 11.38 1.69
N ALA A 30 -9.34 12.04 2.33
CA ALA A 30 -9.31 13.49 2.38
C ALA A 30 -8.84 13.99 1.01
N ILE A 31 -9.58 14.91 0.39
CA ILE A 31 -9.15 15.50 -0.88
C ILE A 31 -7.84 16.28 -0.63
N ALA A 32 -6.81 16.01 -1.43
CA ALA A 32 -5.61 16.85 -1.46
C ALA A 32 -6.00 18.20 -2.07
N PRO A 33 -5.99 19.30 -1.28
CA PRO A 33 -6.49 20.58 -1.78
C PRO A 33 -5.66 21.04 -2.98
N LYS A 34 -6.34 21.54 -4.02
CA LYS A 34 -5.75 22.13 -5.23
C LYS A 34 -4.96 21.16 -6.13
N LYS A 35 -4.94 19.86 -5.80
CA LYS A 35 -4.32 18.84 -6.64
C LYS A 35 -5.34 18.15 -7.52
N PHE A 36 -4.99 17.92 -8.78
CA PHE A 36 -5.84 17.27 -9.76
C PHE A 36 -5.04 16.28 -10.60
N ILE A 37 -5.70 15.20 -11.03
CA ILE A 37 -5.22 14.34 -12.11
C ILE A 37 -5.98 14.68 -13.38
N LEU A 38 -5.25 14.76 -14.49
CA LEU A 38 -5.77 14.89 -15.84
C LEU A 38 -5.38 13.63 -16.61
N GLU A 39 -6.37 12.85 -17.03
CA GLU A 39 -6.16 11.81 -18.03
C GLU A 39 -6.20 12.45 -19.42
N ALA A 40 -5.19 12.15 -20.24
CA ALA A 40 -5.11 12.67 -21.59
C ALA A 40 -5.98 11.85 -22.53
N ALA A 41 -6.64 12.51 -23.48
CA ALA A 41 -7.34 11.81 -24.55
C ALA A 41 -6.35 10.99 -25.39
N GLN A 42 -6.81 9.86 -25.93
CA GLN A 42 -5.96 8.96 -26.72
C GLN A 42 -5.26 9.71 -27.88
N GLY A 43 -3.95 9.51 -28.03
CA GLY A 43 -3.15 10.16 -29.09
C GLY A 43 -2.77 11.61 -28.79
N THR A 44 -3.09 12.12 -27.61
CA THR A 44 -2.63 13.44 -27.16
C THR A 44 -1.11 13.45 -26.98
N ASP A 45 -0.47 14.50 -27.51
CA ASP A 45 0.91 14.83 -27.16
C ASP A 45 0.95 15.39 -25.72
N ILE A 46 1.49 14.58 -24.80
CA ILE A 46 1.49 14.90 -23.38
C ILE A 46 2.38 16.10 -23.05
N ASP A 47 3.43 16.35 -23.83
CA ASP A 47 4.31 17.50 -23.63
C ASP A 47 3.61 18.79 -24.05
N ALA A 48 2.84 18.75 -25.15
CA ALA A 48 2.00 19.87 -25.57
C ALA A 48 0.90 20.17 -24.54
N LEU A 49 0.23 19.14 -24.00
CA LEU A 49 -0.75 19.31 -22.92
C LEU A 49 -0.10 19.89 -21.66
N SER A 50 1.07 19.37 -21.25
CA SER A 50 1.85 19.87 -20.12
C SER A 50 2.20 21.35 -20.28
N ALA A 51 2.64 21.77 -21.46
CA ALA A 51 2.93 23.19 -21.76
C ALA A 51 1.67 24.07 -21.68
N LYS A 52 0.54 23.61 -22.22
CA LYS A 52 -0.75 24.31 -22.16
C LYS A 52 -1.24 24.49 -20.74
N VAL A 53 -1.16 23.43 -19.92
CA VAL A 53 -1.57 23.48 -18.51
C VAL A 53 -0.65 24.40 -17.71
N LYS A 54 0.67 24.36 -17.92
CA LYS A 54 1.62 25.32 -17.32
C LYS A 54 1.28 26.77 -17.68
N ALA A 55 0.92 27.04 -18.93
CA ALA A 55 0.56 28.38 -19.38
C ALA A 55 -0.71 28.94 -18.69
N SER A 56 -1.61 28.06 -18.21
CA SER A 56 -2.76 28.47 -17.39
C SER A 56 -2.40 28.92 -15.96
N GLY A 57 -1.14 28.72 -15.56
CA GLY A 57 -0.62 29.02 -14.22
C GLY A 57 -0.71 27.85 -13.23
N ALA A 58 -0.95 26.63 -13.71
CA ALA A 58 -0.84 25.42 -12.90
C ALA A 58 0.61 24.91 -12.84
N THR A 59 0.97 24.27 -11.73
CA THR A 59 2.24 23.58 -11.56
C THR A 59 2.06 22.12 -11.97
N ILE A 60 2.96 21.59 -12.80
CA ILE A 60 3.00 20.15 -13.07
C ILE A 60 3.79 19.48 -11.95
N LEU A 61 3.12 18.58 -11.24
CA LEU A 61 3.73 17.76 -10.20
C LEU A 61 4.34 16.49 -10.79
N ARG A 62 3.64 15.88 -11.76
CA ARG A 62 4.08 14.65 -12.43
C ARG A 62 3.48 14.55 -13.82
N THR A 63 4.24 13.94 -14.72
CA THR A 63 3.76 13.52 -16.04
C THR A 63 3.78 12.00 -16.09
N PHE A 64 2.65 11.43 -16.46
CA PHE A 64 2.49 9.99 -16.70
C PHE A 64 2.42 9.77 -18.20
N ASN A 65 3.25 8.87 -18.72
CA ASN A 65 3.33 8.62 -20.16
C ASN A 65 3.63 7.15 -20.43
N THR A 66 2.62 6.31 -20.23
CA THR A 66 2.65 4.87 -20.52
C THR A 66 1.54 4.53 -21.51
N ASP A 67 1.62 3.35 -22.11
CA ASP A 67 0.60 2.82 -23.01
C ASP A 67 -0.74 2.49 -22.32
N ILE A 68 -0.72 2.23 -21.00
CA ILE A 68 -1.92 1.97 -20.20
C ILE A 68 -2.50 3.23 -19.55
N PHE A 69 -1.69 4.27 -19.35
CA PHE A 69 -2.13 5.55 -18.79
C PHE A 69 -1.21 6.70 -19.22
N THR A 70 -1.82 7.73 -19.80
CA THR A 70 -1.15 8.99 -20.15
C THR A 70 -1.91 10.14 -19.51
N GLY A 71 -1.20 11.02 -18.78
CA GLY A 71 -1.84 12.06 -18.01
C GLY A 71 -0.89 12.95 -17.23
N LEU A 72 -1.44 13.87 -16.44
CA LEU A 72 -0.71 14.81 -15.61
C LEU A 72 -1.26 14.83 -14.17
N SER A 73 -0.37 14.86 -13.19
CA SER A 73 -0.70 15.34 -11.83
C SER A 73 -0.31 16.81 -11.74
N ILE A 74 -1.24 17.65 -11.30
CA ILE A 74 -1.06 19.10 -11.28
C ILE A 74 -1.52 19.72 -9.96
N GLU A 75 -0.97 20.89 -9.65
CA GLU A 75 -1.47 21.77 -8.61
C GLU A 75 -1.94 23.09 -9.21
N SER A 76 -3.16 23.54 -8.86
CA SER A 76 -3.69 24.82 -9.32
C SER A 76 -4.60 25.49 -8.29
N THR A 77 -4.39 26.77 -8.06
CA THR A 77 -5.27 27.63 -7.24
C THR A 77 -6.40 28.27 -8.04
N LYS A 78 -6.34 28.20 -9.38
CA LYS A 78 -7.27 28.89 -10.29
C LYS A 78 -8.22 27.94 -10.99
N ALA A 79 -7.80 26.69 -11.19
CA ALA A 79 -8.57 25.68 -11.89
C ALA A 79 -9.45 24.88 -10.91
N ASN A 80 -10.53 24.33 -11.44
CA ASN A 80 -11.36 23.31 -10.83
C ASN A 80 -11.60 22.16 -11.84
N VAL A 81 -12.22 21.07 -11.39
CA VAL A 81 -12.50 19.89 -12.23
C VAL A 81 -13.21 20.29 -13.52
N ASP A 82 -14.27 21.10 -13.45
CA ASP A 82 -15.05 21.50 -14.63
C ASP A 82 -14.21 22.26 -15.67
N THR A 83 -13.37 23.19 -15.22
CA THR A 83 -12.48 23.96 -16.12
C THR A 83 -11.41 23.08 -16.76
N LEU A 84 -10.93 22.07 -16.05
CA LEU A 84 -9.91 21.14 -16.52
C LEU A 84 -10.51 20.11 -17.49
N GLN A 85 -11.70 19.60 -17.16
CA GLN A 85 -12.46 18.67 -17.99
C GLN A 85 -12.88 19.29 -19.34
N ALA A 86 -13.02 20.62 -19.40
CA ALA A 86 -13.33 21.34 -20.63
C ALA A 86 -12.12 21.52 -21.59
N VAL A 87 -10.91 21.13 -21.17
CA VAL A 87 -9.73 21.14 -22.05
C VAL A 87 -9.87 19.99 -23.04
N GLN A 88 -9.85 20.30 -24.35
CA GLN A 88 -10.11 19.33 -25.43
C GLN A 88 -9.24 18.06 -25.35
N GLU A 89 -7.99 18.22 -24.93
CA GLU A 89 -6.99 17.16 -24.83
C GLU A 89 -7.12 16.33 -23.53
N VAL A 90 -8.04 16.69 -22.63
CA VAL A 90 -8.31 16.00 -21.37
C VAL A 90 -9.55 15.13 -21.53
N SER A 91 -9.42 13.82 -21.35
CA SER A 91 -10.54 12.87 -21.37
C SER A 91 -11.28 12.86 -20.04
N GLN A 92 -10.55 12.89 -18.93
CA GLN A 92 -11.08 12.89 -17.56
C GLN A 92 -10.25 13.79 -16.65
N ALA A 93 -10.91 14.49 -15.73
CA ALA A 93 -10.26 15.26 -14.68
C ALA A 93 -10.91 14.95 -13.32
N TRP A 94 -10.10 14.78 -12.28
CA TRP A 94 -10.58 14.59 -10.92
C TRP A 94 -9.63 15.16 -9.88
N THR A 95 -10.13 15.38 -8.67
CA THR A 95 -9.33 15.80 -7.52
C THR A 95 -8.52 14.64 -6.97
N VAL A 96 -7.27 14.88 -6.60
CA VAL A 96 -6.43 13.86 -5.96
C VAL A 96 -6.95 13.55 -4.55
N GLY A 97 -7.20 12.28 -4.27
CA GLY A 97 -7.43 11.76 -2.93
C GLY A 97 -6.14 11.53 -2.14
N ARG A 98 -6.19 11.76 -0.83
CA ARG A 98 -5.19 11.28 0.14
C ARG A 98 -5.71 10.04 0.83
N ILE A 99 -4.82 9.09 1.05
CA ILE A 99 -5.12 7.83 1.71
C ILE A 99 -4.22 7.74 2.93
N GLN A 100 -4.79 7.33 4.05
CA GLN A 100 -4.05 7.06 5.27
C GLN A 100 -4.26 5.61 5.64
N LEU A 101 -3.18 4.89 5.98
CA LEU A 101 -3.30 3.53 6.49
C LEU A 101 -4.13 3.56 7.77
N SER A 102 -4.94 2.52 7.92
CA SER A 102 -5.64 2.33 9.18
C SER A 102 -4.62 2.07 10.27
N PRO A 103 -4.80 2.66 11.47
CA PRO A 103 -3.87 2.43 12.56
C PRO A 103 -3.76 0.94 12.85
N PHE A 104 -2.54 0.46 13.02
CA PHE A 104 -2.27 -0.92 13.39
C PHE A 104 -3.08 -1.29 14.64
N LYS A 105 -3.89 -2.33 14.51
CA LYS A 105 -4.54 -2.97 15.66
C LYS A 105 -3.76 -4.23 15.97
N PRO A 106 -3.10 -4.34 17.15
CA PRO A 106 -2.46 -5.57 17.55
C PRO A 106 -3.49 -6.70 17.45
N SER A 107 -3.19 -7.71 16.65
CA SER A 107 -4.00 -8.93 16.68
C SER A 107 -3.84 -9.56 18.06
N ALA A 108 -4.96 -9.98 18.65
CA ALA A 108 -4.91 -10.91 19.76
C ALA A 108 -4.22 -12.18 19.24
N THR A 109 -3.09 -12.53 19.83
CA THR A 109 -2.32 -13.74 19.53
C THR A 109 -3.23 -14.96 19.55
N PHE A 110 -3.45 -15.59 18.40
CA PHE A 110 -4.07 -16.91 18.33
C PHE A 110 -2.99 -17.97 18.46
N SER A 111 -2.50 -18.16 19.70
CA SER A 111 -1.71 -19.31 20.14
C SER A 111 -0.32 -19.49 19.48
N ASP A 112 0.65 -20.00 20.25
CA ASP A 112 1.93 -20.49 19.72
C ASP A 112 1.80 -21.78 18.88
N ASP A 113 0.56 -22.23 18.66
CA ASP A 113 0.20 -23.57 18.19
C ASP A 113 -0.25 -23.58 16.72
N ALA A 114 0.55 -22.95 15.85
CA ALA A 114 0.40 -23.02 14.39
C ALA A 114 0.58 -24.45 13.80
N ALA A 115 0.75 -25.45 14.65
CA ALA A 115 1.10 -26.83 14.30
C ALA A 115 -0.07 -27.68 13.76
N ALA A 116 -1.32 -27.22 13.86
CA ALA A 116 -2.42 -27.93 13.24
C ALA A 116 -2.49 -27.61 11.74
N ALA A 117 -1.80 -28.40 10.91
CA ALA A 117 -1.81 -28.27 9.44
C ALA A 117 -3.24 -28.14 8.84
N ASN A 118 -4.24 -28.75 9.49
CA ASN A 118 -5.65 -28.73 9.10
C ASN A 118 -6.40 -27.41 9.38
N TYR A 119 -5.80 -26.48 10.14
CA TYR A 119 -6.38 -25.16 10.46
C TYR A 119 -5.47 -24.00 10.04
N SER A 120 -4.42 -24.28 9.26
CA SER A 120 -3.60 -23.22 8.68
C SER A 120 -4.36 -22.52 7.55
N VAL A 121 -4.15 -21.21 7.39
CA VAL A 121 -4.70 -20.44 6.26
C VAL A 121 -4.32 -21.05 4.91
N HIS A 122 -3.17 -21.71 4.82
CA HIS A 122 -2.72 -22.42 3.62
C HIS A 122 -3.60 -23.63 3.26
N SER A 123 -4.13 -24.35 4.26
CA SER A 123 -5.06 -25.45 4.01
C SER A 123 -6.40 -24.96 3.49
N PHE A 124 -6.91 -23.84 4.04
CA PHE A 124 -8.17 -23.23 3.59
C PHE A 124 -8.09 -22.63 2.18
N THR A 125 -6.94 -22.08 1.80
CA THR A 125 -6.73 -21.47 0.48
C THR A 125 -6.17 -22.44 -0.56
N GLY A 126 -5.79 -23.66 -0.15
CA GLY A 126 -5.20 -24.68 -1.04
C GLY A 126 -3.74 -24.45 -1.39
N VAL A 127 -3.06 -23.53 -0.69
CA VAL A 127 -1.62 -23.28 -0.85
C VAL A 127 -0.80 -24.50 -0.45
N ASP A 128 -1.27 -25.25 0.55
CA ASP A 128 -0.68 -26.54 0.96
C ASP A 128 -0.61 -27.54 -0.21
N LYS A 129 -1.65 -27.62 -1.03
CA LYS A 129 -1.70 -28.47 -2.24
C LYS A 129 -0.77 -27.96 -3.33
N ALA A 130 -0.68 -26.64 -3.53
CA ALA A 130 0.25 -26.05 -4.49
C ALA A 130 1.71 -26.37 -4.09
N HIS A 131 2.04 -26.21 -2.81
CA HIS A 131 3.36 -26.56 -2.27
C HIS A 131 3.66 -28.06 -2.37
N ALA A 132 2.68 -28.92 -2.06
CA ALA A 132 2.82 -30.38 -2.25
C ALA A 132 3.04 -30.78 -3.71
N ALA A 133 2.53 -29.99 -4.66
CA ALA A 133 2.77 -30.15 -6.10
C ALA A 133 4.08 -29.51 -6.57
N GLY A 134 4.88 -28.90 -5.68
CA GLY A 134 6.15 -28.26 -6.02
C GLY A 134 6.00 -26.86 -6.63
N ILE A 135 4.84 -26.22 -6.50
CA ILE A 135 4.54 -24.90 -7.03
C ILE A 135 4.78 -23.86 -5.93
N PHE A 136 5.87 -23.10 -6.04
CA PHE A 136 6.30 -22.12 -5.03
C PHE A 136 6.42 -20.68 -5.57
N GLY A 137 5.95 -20.43 -6.80
CA GLY A 137 6.03 -19.10 -7.43
C GLY A 137 7.35 -18.78 -8.12
N LYS A 138 8.18 -19.78 -8.42
CA LYS A 138 9.44 -19.59 -9.13
C LYS A 138 9.23 -18.89 -10.48
N GLY A 139 10.01 -17.84 -10.73
CA GLY A 139 9.96 -17.05 -11.96
C GLY A 139 8.82 -16.03 -12.01
N VAL A 140 7.99 -15.95 -10.96
CA VAL A 140 6.98 -14.91 -10.79
C VAL A 140 7.64 -13.71 -10.11
N VAL A 141 7.37 -12.52 -10.66
CA VAL A 141 7.76 -11.25 -10.04
C VAL A 141 6.50 -10.57 -9.52
N VAL A 142 6.48 -10.22 -8.23
CA VAL A 142 5.35 -9.56 -7.56
C VAL A 142 5.79 -8.17 -7.10
N ALA A 143 5.04 -7.13 -7.47
CA ALA A 143 5.22 -5.80 -6.90
C ALA A 143 4.49 -5.70 -5.56
N VAL A 144 5.14 -5.14 -4.55
CA VAL A 144 4.54 -4.79 -3.25
C VAL A 144 4.45 -3.26 -3.21
N VAL A 145 3.24 -2.72 -3.37
CA VAL A 145 2.97 -1.28 -3.32
C VAL A 145 2.42 -0.94 -1.93
N ASP A 146 3.32 -0.58 -1.00
CA ASP A 146 2.99 -0.49 0.43
C ASP A 146 3.93 0.47 1.18
N THR A 147 4.15 0.31 2.49
CA THR A 147 5.07 1.14 3.30
C THR A 147 6.56 0.92 3.02
N GLY A 148 6.88 -0.01 2.12
CA GLY A 148 8.22 -0.49 1.85
C GLY A 148 8.36 -1.97 2.17
N THR A 149 9.58 -2.50 2.10
CA THR A 149 9.90 -3.85 2.58
C THR A 149 11.23 -3.84 3.33
N ASP A 150 11.27 -4.35 4.56
CA ASP A 150 12.53 -4.69 5.24
C ASP A 150 13.17 -5.89 4.54
N TYR A 151 13.92 -5.59 3.50
CA TYR A 151 14.66 -6.55 2.70
C TYR A 151 15.85 -7.15 3.46
N LEU A 152 16.30 -6.55 4.57
CA LEU A 152 17.35 -7.09 5.43
C LEU A 152 16.84 -8.23 6.31
N HIS A 153 15.51 -8.37 6.45
CA HIS A 153 14.92 -9.46 7.20
C HIS A 153 15.34 -10.83 6.61
N PRO A 154 15.85 -11.78 7.40
CA PRO A 154 16.35 -13.06 6.88
C PRO A 154 15.30 -13.86 6.09
N ALA A 155 14.04 -13.81 6.53
CA ALA A 155 12.94 -14.47 5.81
C ALA A 155 12.62 -13.83 4.45
N LEU A 156 13.08 -12.60 4.23
CA LEU A 156 12.92 -11.84 2.99
C LEU A 156 14.22 -11.73 2.17
N GLY A 157 15.18 -12.62 2.44
CA GLY A 157 16.39 -12.78 1.61
C GLY A 157 17.62 -12.04 2.12
N GLY A 158 17.50 -11.17 3.12
CA GLY A 158 18.64 -10.55 3.80
C GLY A 158 19.47 -9.59 2.94
N GLY A 159 18.84 -8.95 1.95
CA GLY A 159 19.47 -7.92 1.12
C GLY A 159 18.55 -7.40 0.01
N PHE A 160 19.02 -6.35 -0.67
CA PHE A 160 18.30 -5.64 -1.71
C PHE A 160 19.05 -5.66 -3.04
N GLY A 161 18.31 -5.78 -4.13
CA GLY A 161 18.84 -5.68 -5.48
C GLY A 161 19.02 -7.04 -6.19
N PRO A 162 19.65 -7.04 -7.38
CA PRO A 162 19.76 -8.24 -8.20
C PRO A 162 20.34 -9.44 -7.46
N GLY A 163 19.62 -10.57 -7.50
CA GLY A 163 20.00 -11.82 -6.83
C GLY A 163 19.42 -11.98 -5.42
N PHE A 164 18.84 -10.94 -4.84
CA PHE A 164 18.05 -11.04 -3.61
C PHE A 164 16.57 -11.29 -3.91
N LYS A 165 15.82 -11.64 -2.86
CA LYS A 165 14.36 -11.84 -2.96
C LYS A 165 13.65 -10.52 -3.24
N VAL A 166 14.04 -9.42 -2.59
CA VAL A 166 13.63 -8.07 -2.98
C VAL A 166 14.64 -7.56 -4.00
N ALA A 167 14.33 -7.77 -5.28
CA ALA A 167 15.28 -7.59 -6.37
C ALA A 167 15.43 -6.14 -6.85
N GLY A 168 14.52 -5.27 -6.44
CA GLY A 168 14.49 -3.87 -6.83
C GLY A 168 13.23 -3.18 -6.31
N GLY A 169 13.00 -1.95 -6.75
CA GLY A 169 11.95 -1.11 -6.20
C GLY A 169 12.34 0.35 -6.15
N ALA A 170 11.47 1.17 -5.57
CA ALA A 170 11.70 2.59 -5.37
C ALA A 170 10.90 3.10 -4.17
N ASP A 171 11.41 4.13 -3.51
CA ASP A 171 10.64 4.96 -2.59
C ASP A 171 10.09 6.17 -3.34
N LEU A 172 8.76 6.27 -3.41
CA LEU A 172 8.04 7.30 -4.14
C LEU A 172 7.53 8.44 -3.25
N VAL A 173 7.86 8.41 -1.95
CA VAL A 173 7.37 9.36 -0.96
C VAL A 173 8.47 9.87 -0.02
N GLY A 174 9.46 9.05 0.31
CA GLY A 174 10.55 9.34 1.23
C GLY A 174 10.21 9.07 2.70
N ASP A 175 11.24 9.10 3.54
CA ASP A 175 11.14 8.83 4.99
C ASP A 175 10.62 10.01 5.83
N GLY A 176 10.15 11.06 5.15
CA GLY A 176 9.65 12.28 5.77
C GLY A 176 8.27 12.12 6.40
N GLN A 177 7.76 13.22 6.95
CA GLN A 177 6.41 13.31 7.53
C GLN A 177 5.42 13.99 6.59
N TRP A 178 5.61 13.85 5.27
CA TRP A 178 4.64 14.37 4.31
C TRP A 178 3.26 13.72 4.55
N PRO A 179 2.13 14.45 4.44
CA PRO A 179 1.99 15.86 4.08
C PRO A 179 2.00 16.82 5.28
N GLU A 180 2.22 16.34 6.50
CA GLU A 180 2.23 17.20 7.70
C GLU A 180 3.45 18.12 7.74
N SER A 181 4.60 17.63 7.27
CA SER A 181 5.88 18.34 7.32
C SER A 181 6.76 17.95 6.13
N GLY A 182 7.27 18.98 5.44
CA GLY A 182 8.18 18.83 4.31
C GLY A 182 7.52 18.34 3.02
N PRO A 183 8.20 18.50 1.86
CA PRO A 183 7.82 17.83 0.63
C PRO A 183 8.14 16.33 0.72
N LYS A 184 7.58 15.54 -0.20
CA LYS A 184 8.08 14.18 -0.46
C LYS A 184 9.56 14.24 -0.87
N ALA A 185 10.31 13.21 -0.53
CA ALA A 185 11.71 13.05 -0.92
C ALA A 185 11.95 11.64 -1.50
N PRO A 186 11.43 11.34 -2.70
CA PRO A 186 11.59 10.03 -3.33
C PRO A 186 13.06 9.67 -3.58
N ASP A 187 13.38 8.40 -3.44
CA ASP A 187 14.69 7.84 -3.76
C ASP A 187 14.59 6.35 -4.18
N SER A 188 15.72 5.66 -4.27
CA SER A 188 15.80 4.28 -4.74
C SER A 188 15.75 3.22 -3.63
N ASP A 189 15.56 3.61 -2.37
CA ASP A 189 15.62 2.71 -1.21
C ASP A 189 14.22 2.49 -0.59
N PRO A 190 13.52 1.39 -0.96
CA PRO A 190 12.16 1.13 -0.49
C PRO A 190 12.14 0.46 0.90
N LEU A 191 13.10 0.78 1.78
CA LEU A 191 13.17 0.21 3.12
C LEU A 191 11.92 0.59 3.93
N ASP A 192 11.39 -0.38 4.67
CA ASP A 192 10.18 -0.21 5.45
C ASP A 192 10.49 0.24 6.88
N ASP A 193 9.94 1.39 7.27
CA ASP A 193 10.05 1.92 8.64
C ASP A 193 8.74 1.77 9.43
N LEU A 194 7.68 1.25 8.80
CA LEU A 194 6.33 1.13 9.39
C LEU A 194 5.93 -0.32 9.63
N GLY A 195 6.43 -1.24 8.82
CA GLY A 195 6.30 -2.69 8.98
C GLY A 195 5.10 -3.34 8.27
N HIS A 196 4.12 -2.56 7.79
CA HIS A 196 2.95 -3.10 7.11
C HIS A 196 3.34 -3.79 5.80
N GLY A 197 4.13 -3.11 4.96
CA GLY A 197 4.63 -3.66 3.70
C GLY A 197 5.54 -4.86 3.90
N THR A 198 6.39 -4.86 4.93
CA THR A 198 7.20 -6.04 5.31
C THR A 198 6.33 -7.23 5.69
N HIS A 199 5.25 -7.00 6.43
CA HIS A 199 4.31 -8.07 6.78
C HIS A 199 3.59 -8.62 5.55
N VAL A 200 3.13 -7.75 4.64
CA VAL A 200 2.55 -8.13 3.34
C VAL A 200 3.55 -8.94 2.51
N ALA A 201 4.79 -8.46 2.35
CA ALA A 201 5.87 -9.16 1.65
C ALA A 201 6.16 -10.54 2.27
N GLY A 202 6.10 -10.65 3.59
CA GLY A 202 6.20 -11.91 4.33
C GLY A 202 5.11 -12.90 3.93
N ILE A 203 3.84 -12.48 3.94
CA ILE A 203 2.70 -13.31 3.50
C ILE A 203 2.91 -13.81 2.07
N ILE A 204 3.39 -12.95 1.17
CA ILE A 204 3.61 -13.30 -0.23
C ILE A 204 4.75 -14.30 -0.37
N ALA A 205 5.96 -13.94 0.07
CA ALA A 205 7.17 -14.66 -0.32
C ALA A 205 8.16 -14.93 0.82
N GLY A 206 7.80 -14.66 2.07
CA GLY A 206 8.69 -14.92 3.20
C GLY A 206 8.97 -16.41 3.40
N LYS A 207 10.18 -16.75 3.83
CA LYS A 207 10.58 -18.14 4.12
C LYS A 207 11.59 -18.21 5.26
N SER A 208 11.24 -18.93 6.32
CA SER A 208 12.10 -19.28 7.44
C SER A 208 11.94 -20.77 7.77
N GLU A 209 12.55 -21.23 8.87
CA GLU A 209 12.39 -22.61 9.34
C GLU A 209 10.96 -22.92 9.84
N TRP A 210 10.23 -21.91 10.32
CA TRP A 210 8.92 -22.06 10.97
C TRP A 210 7.79 -21.32 10.25
N PHE A 211 8.12 -20.56 9.21
CA PHE A 211 7.17 -19.77 8.44
C PHE A 211 7.45 -19.90 6.93
N THR A 212 6.39 -19.97 6.13
CA THR A 212 6.48 -19.96 4.67
C THR A 212 5.28 -19.21 4.14
N GLY A 213 5.51 -18.23 3.27
CA GLY A 213 4.47 -17.48 2.57
C GLY A 213 3.84 -18.28 1.44
N VAL A 214 2.96 -17.64 0.68
CA VAL A 214 2.19 -18.28 -0.39
C VAL A 214 3.10 -18.72 -1.56
N ALA A 215 4.01 -17.85 -1.98
CA ALA A 215 4.90 -18.00 -3.12
C ALA A 215 6.37 -17.74 -2.70
N PRO A 216 6.98 -18.63 -1.89
CA PRO A 216 8.29 -18.37 -1.30
C PRO A 216 9.46 -18.34 -2.30
N GLU A 217 9.26 -18.75 -3.54
CA GLU A 217 10.26 -18.66 -4.63
C GLU A 217 9.99 -17.51 -5.61
N ALA A 218 8.98 -16.69 -5.34
CA ALA A 218 8.76 -15.46 -6.10
C ALA A 218 9.84 -14.41 -5.78
N THR A 219 10.10 -13.57 -6.79
CA THR A 219 10.89 -12.34 -6.66
C THR A 219 9.94 -11.19 -6.35
N LEU A 220 10.36 -10.29 -5.45
CA LEU A 220 9.61 -9.11 -5.07
C LEU A 220 10.26 -7.85 -5.67
N LEU A 221 9.43 -6.91 -6.10
CA LEU A 221 9.80 -5.50 -6.26
C LEU A 221 9.05 -4.69 -5.20
N SER A 222 9.73 -3.82 -4.47
CA SER A 222 9.11 -3.03 -3.39
C SER A 222 8.93 -1.58 -3.80
N PHE A 223 7.69 -1.10 -3.85
CA PHE A 223 7.36 0.30 -4.13
C PHE A 223 6.81 0.94 -2.86
N LYS A 224 7.64 1.72 -2.17
CA LYS A 224 7.24 2.45 -0.97
C LYS A 224 6.42 3.67 -1.37
N VAL A 225 5.17 3.71 -0.90
CA VAL A 225 4.19 4.75 -1.22
C VAL A 225 3.66 5.49 -0.01
N PHE A 226 3.93 5.00 1.21
CA PHE A 226 3.52 5.64 2.46
C PHE A 226 4.68 6.32 3.16
N ALA A 227 4.49 7.59 3.50
CA ALA A 227 5.40 8.36 4.35
C ALA A 227 5.36 7.82 5.78
N TYR A 228 6.30 8.26 6.63
CA TYR A 228 6.42 7.84 8.04
C TYR A 228 5.14 8.06 8.89
N ILE A 229 4.23 8.92 8.45
CA ILE A 229 2.94 9.19 9.13
C ILE A 229 1.76 8.46 8.48
N ASP A 230 2.03 7.28 7.89
CA ASP A 230 1.02 6.39 7.32
C ASP A 230 0.23 6.99 6.15
N SER A 231 0.80 7.97 5.43
CA SER A 231 0.04 8.73 4.42
C SER A 231 0.58 8.58 3.00
N THR A 232 -0.34 8.56 2.03
CA THR A 232 -0.07 8.55 0.59
C THR A 232 -1.13 9.37 -0.17
N ASP A 233 -0.94 9.55 -1.47
CA ASP A 233 -1.92 10.14 -2.39
C ASP A 233 -2.02 9.37 -3.71
N GLU A 234 -3.10 9.63 -4.44
CA GLU A 234 -3.39 8.94 -5.70
C GLU A 234 -2.31 9.15 -6.76
N ASP A 235 -1.65 10.32 -6.83
CA ASP A 235 -0.57 10.53 -7.79
C ASP A 235 0.66 9.66 -7.50
N THR A 236 0.98 9.39 -6.22
CA THR A 236 2.03 8.43 -5.86
C THR A 236 1.59 6.99 -6.15
N LEU A 237 0.32 6.63 -5.90
CA LEU A 237 -0.18 5.29 -6.20
C LEU A 237 -0.19 5.00 -7.71
N ILE A 238 -0.68 5.94 -8.53
CA ILE A 238 -0.65 5.82 -9.98
C ILE A 238 0.81 5.61 -10.44
N ASP A 239 1.74 6.41 -9.95
CA ASP A 239 3.17 6.25 -10.28
C ASP A 239 3.71 4.86 -9.93
N ALA A 240 3.39 4.34 -8.73
CA ALA A 240 3.82 3.01 -8.30
C ALA A 240 3.28 1.91 -9.21
N PHE A 241 1.99 1.96 -9.56
CA PHE A 241 1.37 0.98 -10.45
C PHE A 241 1.95 1.03 -11.86
N LEU A 242 2.27 2.23 -12.37
CA LEU A 242 2.89 2.37 -13.69
C LEU A 242 4.33 1.87 -13.69
N GLN A 243 5.13 2.16 -12.67
CA GLN A 243 6.48 1.61 -12.55
C GLN A 243 6.48 0.09 -12.41
N ALA A 244 5.53 -0.46 -11.66
CA ALA A 244 5.35 -1.91 -11.56
C ALA A 244 4.99 -2.53 -12.92
N TYR A 245 4.08 -1.90 -13.66
CA TYR A 245 3.71 -2.32 -15.02
C TYR A 245 4.91 -2.28 -15.98
N GLU A 246 5.67 -1.18 -16.00
CA GLU A 246 6.85 -1.04 -16.87
C GLU A 246 7.98 -2.02 -16.50
N ALA A 247 8.08 -2.39 -15.22
CA ALA A 247 8.99 -3.44 -14.76
C ALA A 247 8.57 -4.86 -15.20
N GLY A 248 7.40 -5.02 -15.83
CA GLY A 248 6.91 -6.28 -16.36
C GLY A 248 6.56 -7.29 -15.25
N VAL A 249 6.12 -6.80 -14.09
CA VAL A 249 5.72 -7.68 -12.98
C VAL A 249 4.51 -8.54 -13.37
N SER A 250 4.41 -9.72 -12.77
CA SER A 250 3.31 -10.65 -13.02
C SER A 250 2.06 -10.32 -12.21
N LEU A 251 2.24 -9.66 -11.06
CA LEU A 251 1.19 -9.29 -10.12
C LEU A 251 1.60 -8.00 -9.40
N VAL A 252 0.61 -7.18 -9.08
CA VAL A 252 0.70 -6.08 -8.10
C VAL A 252 -0.29 -6.36 -6.97
#